data_AF-A0A953YW15-F1
#
_entry.id   AF-A0A953YW15-F1
#
_cell.length_a   1.000
_cell.length_b   1.000
_cell.length_c   1.000
_cell.angle_alpha   90.00
_cell.angle_beta   90.00
_cell.angle_gamma   90.00
#
_symmetry.space_group_name_H-M   'P 1'
#
loop_
_entity.id
_entity.type
_entity.pdbx_description
1 polymer ?
#
loop_
_entity_poly.entity_id
_entity_poly.type
_entity_poly.pdbx_seq_one_letter_code
_entity_poly.pdbx_strand_id
1 'polypeptide(L)'
;MDEILLLLAEQLAVVALQEDLGKGDLTGGTLLDPEETGIAELKVKQDGVISGLQWLETVFQKLDSEAKVEYMSVDGDRLRAGTIAATVTCNLQSLVAGERTALNLIQRMSGIATLAGRFTDAVEGTRALVFDTRKTTPGLRAFEKYAVRCGGGANHRMGLYDEMMIKENHLYLSGLSLPEAIQKLRDANPDRRLTAEAESLSEAKLAIDAAADVVLLDDFSLEDIRAAVEYRGMGDEAVKKTHLEVSGGVTLDTVRAYAETGVERISVGALTHSASALDVSLKVRR
;
A
#
# COMPACT_ATOMS: atom_id res chain seq x y z
N MET A 1 11.27 7.37 0.90
CA MET A 1 10.94 6.96 -0.49
C MET A 1 12.22 6.63 -1.27
N ASP A 2 12.15 5.78 -2.29
CA ASP A 2 13.26 5.57 -3.24
C ASP A 2 13.24 6.62 -4.37
N GLU A 3 14.28 6.65 -5.20
CA GLU A 3 14.46 7.65 -6.27
C GLU A 3 13.33 7.62 -7.31
N ILE A 4 12.84 6.44 -7.68
CA ILE A 4 11.74 6.29 -8.64
C ILE A 4 10.46 6.87 -8.05
N LEU A 5 10.20 6.57 -6.78
CA LEU A 5 9.01 7.05 -6.08
C LEU A 5 9.04 8.58 -5.90
N LEU A 6 10.23 9.16 -5.67
CA LEU A 6 10.40 10.62 -5.63
C LEU A 6 10.12 11.28 -6.99
N LEU A 7 10.61 10.70 -8.09
CA LEU A 7 10.32 11.22 -9.43
C LEU A 7 8.82 11.20 -9.74
N LEU A 8 8.14 10.10 -9.38
CA LEU A 8 6.68 10.02 -9.50
C LEU A 8 5.98 11.04 -8.59
N ALA A 9 6.54 11.28 -7.40
CA ALA A 9 5.98 12.25 -6.46
C ALA A 9 6.01 13.66 -7.05
N GLU A 10 7.12 14.07 -7.66
CA GLU A 10 7.21 15.37 -8.33
C GLU A 10 6.16 15.55 -9.43
N GLN A 11 5.94 14.51 -10.25
CA GLN A 11 4.94 14.56 -11.31
C GLN A 11 3.52 14.69 -10.75
N LEU A 12 3.19 13.92 -9.71
CA LEU A 12 1.89 13.99 -9.07
C LEU A 12 1.68 15.35 -8.39
N ALA A 13 2.71 15.90 -7.74
CA ALA A 13 2.63 17.20 -7.07
C ALA A 13 2.28 18.32 -8.07
N VAL A 14 2.85 18.28 -9.28
CA VAL A 14 2.51 19.24 -10.34
C VAL A 14 1.02 19.16 -10.69
N VAL A 15 0.50 17.95 -10.92
CA VAL A 15 -0.91 17.75 -11.28
C VAL A 15 -1.84 18.17 -10.13
N ALA A 16 -1.53 17.78 -8.90
CA ALA A 16 -2.34 18.08 -7.72
C ALA A 16 -2.35 19.59 -7.40
N LEU A 17 -1.21 20.26 -7.49
CA LEU A 17 -1.14 21.72 -7.32
C LEU A 17 -1.87 22.45 -8.45
N GLN A 18 -1.78 21.95 -9.69
CA GLN A 18 -2.50 22.55 -10.82
C GLN A 18 -4.01 22.44 -10.65
N GLU A 19 -4.50 21.31 -10.13
CA GLU A 19 -5.92 21.09 -9.80
C GLU A 19 -6.41 22.12 -8.77
N ASP A 20 -5.65 22.34 -7.70
CA ASP A 20 -6.08 23.17 -6.56
C ASP A 20 -5.88 24.68 -6.81
N LEU A 21 -4.79 25.06 -7.49
CA LEU A 21 -4.44 26.47 -7.69
C LEU A 21 -5.05 27.09 -8.96
N GLY A 22 -5.17 26.33 -10.05
CA GLY A 22 -5.59 26.88 -11.34
C GLY A 22 -4.74 28.10 -11.78
N LYS A 23 -5.24 29.31 -11.56
CA LYS A 23 -4.54 30.58 -11.86
C LYS A 23 -3.77 31.18 -10.66
N GLY A 24 -3.92 30.61 -9.47
CA GLY A 24 -3.31 31.05 -8.21
C GLY A 24 -4.32 31.09 -7.06
N ASP A 25 -3.81 31.13 -5.83
CA ASP A 25 -4.62 31.30 -4.62
C ASP A 25 -5.09 32.76 -4.47
N LEU A 26 -6.38 33.00 -4.72
CA LEU A 26 -7.00 34.32 -4.59
C LEU A 26 -6.95 34.85 -3.16
N THR A 27 -7.06 33.99 -2.15
CA THR A 27 -7.15 34.42 -0.75
C THR A 27 -5.77 34.72 -0.20
N GLY A 28 -4.85 33.76 -0.28
CA GLY A 28 -3.46 33.95 0.17
C GLY A 28 -2.75 35.06 -0.61
N GLY A 29 -2.89 35.09 -1.94
CA GLY A 29 -2.27 36.11 -2.79
C GLY A 29 -2.79 37.53 -2.56
N THR A 30 -3.99 37.69 -2.00
CA THR A 30 -4.56 39.01 -1.68
C THR A 30 -4.22 39.47 -0.26
N LEU A 31 -4.23 38.54 0.71
CA LEU A 31 -4.15 38.88 2.12
C LEU A 31 -2.74 38.85 2.71
N LEU A 32 -1.81 38.11 2.10
CA LEU A 32 -0.50 37.83 2.68
C LEU A 32 0.61 38.55 1.90
N ASP A 33 1.61 39.03 2.62
CA ASP A 33 2.77 39.70 2.03
C ASP A 33 3.66 38.67 1.29
N PRO A 34 3.99 38.90 0.00
CA PRO A 34 4.86 38.00 -0.77
C PRO A 34 6.32 37.97 -0.28
N GLU A 35 6.74 38.86 0.61
CA GLU A 35 8.09 38.86 1.19
C GLU A 35 8.11 38.26 2.62
N GLU A 36 6.95 37.97 3.22
CA GLU A 36 6.88 37.44 4.57
C GLU A 36 7.05 35.92 4.58
N THR A 37 7.94 35.44 5.44
CA THR A 37 8.19 34.01 5.70
C THR A 37 7.45 33.56 6.96
N GLY A 38 6.90 32.36 6.94
CA GLY A 38 6.31 31.72 8.11
C GLY A 38 6.86 30.34 8.38
N ILE A 39 6.49 29.79 9.54
CA ILE A 39 6.78 28.40 9.91
C ILE A 39 5.44 27.71 10.16
N ALA A 40 5.27 26.50 9.65
CA ALA A 40 4.10 25.67 9.94
C ALA A 40 4.50 24.31 10.49
N GLU A 41 3.72 23.79 11.44
CA GLU A 41 3.96 22.51 12.08
C GLU A 41 2.95 21.46 11.59
N LEU A 42 3.44 20.33 11.10
CA LEU A 42 2.61 19.16 10.82
C LEU A 42 2.31 18.43 12.12
N LYS A 43 1.11 18.63 12.65
CA LYS A 43 0.63 18.03 13.89
C LYS A 43 -0.26 16.82 13.63
N VAL A 44 0.06 15.71 14.28
CA VAL A 44 -0.76 14.51 14.33
C VAL A 44 -1.91 14.72 15.31
N LYS A 45 -3.15 14.45 14.88
CA LYS A 45 -4.35 14.60 15.73
C LYS A 45 -4.99 13.28 16.15
N GLN A 46 -4.55 12.18 15.56
CA GLN A 46 -5.03 10.84 15.84
C GLN A 46 -3.83 9.87 15.91
N ASP A 47 -3.87 8.93 16.86
CA ASP A 47 -2.87 7.86 16.94
C ASP A 47 -2.84 7.06 15.62
N GLY A 48 -1.64 6.81 15.09
CA GLY A 48 -1.49 6.11 13.83
C GLY A 48 -0.03 5.95 13.39
N VAL A 49 0.14 5.46 12.17
CA VAL A 49 1.44 5.34 11.50
C VAL A 49 1.57 6.47 10.49
N ILE A 50 2.64 7.27 10.60
CA ILE A 50 2.90 8.36 9.66
C ILE A 50 3.51 7.80 8.37
N SER A 51 3.06 8.30 7.21
CA SER A 51 3.63 7.96 5.91
C SER A 51 3.45 9.10 4.91
N GLY A 52 4.44 9.30 4.05
CA GLY A 52 4.41 10.32 3.01
C GLY A 52 4.97 11.67 3.47
N LEU A 53 5.81 11.74 4.50
CA LEU A 53 6.37 13.01 4.97
C LEU A 53 7.16 13.77 3.88
N GLN A 54 7.76 13.06 2.91
CA GLN A 54 8.43 13.69 1.77
C GLN A 54 7.49 14.57 0.91
N TRP A 55 6.17 14.35 0.96
CA TRP A 55 5.21 15.20 0.25
C TRP A 55 5.27 16.67 0.68
N LEU A 56 5.66 16.95 1.94
CA LEU A 56 5.88 18.33 2.37
C LEU A 56 6.93 19.00 1.47
N GLU A 57 8.10 18.38 1.36
CA GLU A 57 9.20 18.94 0.58
C GLU A 57 8.82 19.03 -0.90
N THR A 58 8.28 17.94 -1.48
CA THR A 58 7.88 17.89 -2.88
C THR A 58 6.84 18.96 -3.25
N VAL A 59 5.85 19.19 -2.40
CA VAL A 59 4.79 20.18 -2.67
C VAL A 59 5.30 21.60 -2.46
N PHE A 60 5.94 21.88 -1.31
CA PHE A 60 6.34 23.25 -0.98
C PHE A 60 7.49 23.76 -1.84
N GLN A 61 8.45 22.91 -2.26
CA GLN A 61 9.51 23.32 -3.17
C GLN A 61 9.02 23.64 -4.60
N LYS A 62 7.85 23.12 -5.01
CA LYS A 62 7.24 23.51 -6.29
C LYS A 62 6.58 24.89 -6.24
N LEU A 63 6.24 25.37 -5.04
CA LEU A 63 5.63 26.69 -4.82
C LEU A 63 6.66 27.75 -4.41
N ASP A 64 7.68 27.37 -3.66
CA ASP A 64 8.75 28.23 -3.18
C ASP A 64 10.07 27.43 -3.18
N SER A 65 11.00 27.81 -4.05
CA SER A 65 12.29 27.11 -4.19
C SER A 65 13.17 27.20 -2.93
N GLU A 66 12.90 28.16 -2.04
CA GLU A 66 13.61 28.33 -0.76
C GLU A 66 12.92 27.59 0.40
N ALA A 67 11.83 26.85 0.14
CA ALA A 67 11.12 26.10 1.16
C ALA A 67 12.02 25.04 1.83
N LYS A 68 12.01 25.03 3.18
CA LYS A 68 12.77 24.10 4.01
C LYS A 68 11.84 23.27 4.87
N VAL A 69 12.09 21.96 4.89
CA VAL A 69 11.34 21.01 5.74
C VAL A 69 12.29 20.40 6.76
N GLU A 70 11.92 20.43 8.03
CA GLU A 70 12.62 19.75 9.11
C GLU A 70 11.76 18.58 9.60
N TYR A 71 12.28 17.37 9.46
CA TYR A 71 11.59 16.15 9.88
C TYR A 71 11.90 15.81 11.34
N MET A 72 10.84 15.62 12.14
CA MET A 72 10.92 15.18 13.53
C MET A 72 10.52 13.70 13.70
N SER A 73 10.06 13.08 12.62
CA SER A 73 9.67 11.67 12.53
C SER A 73 10.03 11.13 11.15
N VAL A 74 10.06 9.81 11.01
CA VAL A 74 10.27 9.14 9.72
C VAL A 74 9.05 8.33 9.33
N ASP A 75 8.87 8.13 8.02
CA ASP A 75 7.79 7.30 7.50
C ASP A 75 7.85 5.87 8.08
N GLY A 76 6.75 5.41 8.65
CA GLY A 76 6.64 4.15 9.39
C GLY A 76 6.62 4.32 10.91
N ASP A 77 6.94 5.50 11.44
CA ASP A 77 6.83 5.76 12.88
C ASP A 77 5.37 5.70 13.35
N ARG A 78 5.16 5.08 14.52
CA ARG A 78 3.88 5.10 15.24
C ARG A 78 3.81 6.34 16.11
N LEU A 79 2.97 7.29 15.73
CA LEU A 79 2.84 8.59 16.39
C LEU A 79 1.54 8.67 17.19
N ARG A 80 1.58 9.39 18.30
CA ARG A 80 0.40 9.69 19.13
C ARG A 80 -0.20 11.04 18.75
N ALA A 81 -1.49 11.20 19.03
CA ALA A 81 -2.15 12.49 18.94
C ALA A 81 -1.40 13.55 19.76
N GLY A 82 -1.13 14.69 19.15
CA GLY A 82 -0.35 15.77 19.72
C GLY A 82 1.08 15.90 19.18
N THR A 83 1.64 14.83 18.60
CA THR A 83 3.01 14.83 18.07
C THR A 83 3.16 15.80 16.90
N ILE A 84 4.28 16.53 16.85
CA ILE A 84 4.72 17.27 15.68
C ILE A 84 5.65 16.36 14.88
N ALA A 85 5.26 16.04 13.64
CA ALA A 85 5.99 15.11 12.79
C ALA A 85 7.02 15.82 11.89
N ALA A 86 6.77 17.08 11.55
CA ALA A 86 7.67 17.91 10.75
C ALA A 86 7.32 19.39 10.90
N THR A 87 8.24 20.27 10.51
CA THR A 87 7.99 21.69 10.30
C THR A 87 8.34 22.08 8.87
N VAL A 88 7.65 23.11 8.36
CA VAL A 88 7.89 23.70 7.04
C VAL A 88 8.12 25.18 7.22
N THR A 89 9.22 25.71 6.67
CA THR A 89 9.52 27.14 6.62
C THR A 89 9.55 27.59 5.16
N CYS A 90 8.66 28.48 4.77
CA CYS A 90 8.63 29.07 3.43
C CYS A 90 7.79 30.36 3.41
N ASN A 91 7.68 30.99 2.24
CA ASN A 91 6.81 32.13 2.00
C ASN A 91 5.37 31.87 2.49
N LEU A 92 4.74 32.88 3.11
CA LEU A 92 3.38 32.74 3.66
C LEU A 92 2.31 32.39 2.61
N GLN A 93 2.38 32.96 1.40
CA GLN A 93 1.47 32.62 0.31
C GLN A 93 1.65 31.16 -0.10
N SER A 94 2.90 30.70 -0.22
CA SER A 94 3.22 29.30 -0.54
C SER A 94 2.79 28.33 0.57
N LEU A 95 2.92 28.71 1.85
CA LEU A 95 2.44 27.91 2.98
C LEU A 95 0.95 27.60 2.87
N VAL A 96 0.11 28.62 2.64
CA VAL A 96 -1.34 28.42 2.56
C VAL A 96 -1.77 27.78 1.24
N ALA A 97 -1.07 28.08 0.14
CA ALA A 97 -1.34 27.49 -1.18
C ALA A 97 -1.02 25.99 -1.22
N GLY A 98 0.05 25.55 -0.55
CA GLY A 98 0.47 24.15 -0.55
C GLY A 98 -0.20 23.28 0.52
N GLU A 99 -0.83 23.89 1.53
CA GLU A 99 -1.36 23.20 2.71
C GLU A 99 -2.26 22.01 2.33
N ARG A 100 -3.31 22.27 1.53
CA ARG A 100 -4.35 21.28 1.26
C ARG A 100 -3.81 20.11 0.46
N THR A 101 -3.02 20.40 -0.57
CA THR A 101 -2.38 19.39 -1.42
C THR A 101 -1.45 18.49 -0.59
N ALA A 102 -0.56 19.08 0.23
CA ALA A 102 0.35 18.31 1.07
C ALA A 102 -0.41 17.46 2.12
N LEU A 103 -1.40 18.05 2.80
CA LEU A 103 -2.19 17.33 3.80
C LEU A 103 -2.96 16.17 3.19
N ASN A 104 -3.67 16.36 2.07
CA ASN A 104 -4.45 15.29 1.45
C ASN A 104 -3.61 14.04 1.16
N LEU A 105 -2.38 14.23 0.66
CA LEU A 105 -1.45 13.13 0.35
C LEU A 105 -0.94 12.44 1.62
N ILE A 106 -0.48 13.20 2.61
CA ILE A 106 0.03 12.66 3.89
C ILE A 106 -1.10 11.95 4.64
N GLN A 107 -2.29 12.55 4.72
CA GLN A 107 -3.45 11.98 5.39
C GLN A 107 -3.85 10.65 4.77
N ARG A 108 -3.89 10.56 3.43
CA ARG A 108 -4.20 9.34 2.70
C ARG A 108 -3.15 8.25 2.94
N MET A 109 -1.87 8.57 2.76
CA MET A 109 -0.78 7.60 2.94
C MET A 109 -0.70 7.12 4.39
N SER A 110 -0.78 8.03 5.34
CA SER A 110 -0.78 7.69 6.78
C SER A 110 -2.01 6.88 7.17
N GLY A 111 -3.17 7.13 6.56
CA GLY A 111 -4.37 6.30 6.74
C GLY A 111 -4.17 4.85 6.32
N ILE A 112 -3.56 4.64 5.15
CA ILE A 112 -3.21 3.32 4.62
C ILE A 112 -2.17 2.63 5.53
N ALA A 113 -1.11 3.34 5.89
CA ALA A 113 -0.06 2.81 6.78
C ALA A 113 -0.62 2.43 8.15
N THR A 114 -1.52 3.25 8.69
CA THR A 114 -2.20 2.99 9.97
C THR A 114 -3.06 1.72 9.88
N LEU A 115 -3.84 1.58 8.81
CA LEU A 115 -4.67 0.38 8.63
C LEU A 115 -3.81 -0.87 8.43
N ALA A 116 -2.76 -0.80 7.61
CA ALA A 116 -1.80 -1.90 7.44
C ALA A 116 -1.16 -2.29 8.77
N GLY A 117 -0.75 -1.30 9.59
CA GLY A 117 -0.24 -1.51 10.95
C GLY A 117 -1.19 -2.30 11.85
N ARG A 118 -2.49 -2.05 11.76
CA ARG A 118 -3.50 -2.80 12.53
C ARG A 118 -3.62 -4.25 12.08
N PHE A 119 -3.54 -4.51 10.78
CA PHE A 119 -3.57 -5.87 10.25
C PHE A 119 -2.30 -6.65 10.58
N THR A 120 -1.14 -6.00 10.52
CA THR A 120 0.15 -6.63 10.85
C THR A 120 0.23 -6.96 12.34
N ASP A 121 -0.23 -6.06 13.21
CA ASP A 121 -0.40 -6.34 14.65
C ASP A 121 -1.32 -7.54 14.88
N ALA A 122 -2.43 -7.64 14.14
CA ALA A 122 -3.41 -8.71 14.31
C ALA A 122 -2.86 -10.11 13.96
N VAL A 123 -1.85 -10.20 13.09
CA VAL A 123 -1.23 -11.49 12.70
C VAL A 123 0.09 -11.77 13.42
N GLU A 124 0.49 -10.91 14.36
CA GLU A 124 1.73 -11.07 15.11
C GLU A 124 1.79 -12.43 15.84
N GLY A 125 2.98 -13.04 15.82
CA GLY A 125 3.23 -14.38 16.37
C GLY A 125 2.84 -15.53 15.45
N THR A 126 2.30 -15.25 14.26
CA THR A 126 2.09 -16.24 13.19
C THR A 126 3.18 -16.13 12.13
N ARG A 127 3.13 -17.01 11.10
CA ARG A 127 4.01 -16.91 9.92
C ARG A 127 3.45 -16.00 8.81
N ALA A 128 2.21 -15.55 8.96
CA ALA A 128 1.50 -14.85 7.90
C ALA A 128 2.02 -13.42 7.76
N LEU A 129 2.21 -12.99 6.51
CA LEU A 129 2.43 -11.60 6.17
C LEU A 129 1.19 -11.04 5.48
N VAL A 130 0.90 -9.76 5.76
CA VAL A 130 -0.24 -9.04 5.18
C VAL A 130 0.19 -8.39 3.88
N PHE A 131 -0.50 -8.68 2.79
CA PHE A 131 -0.22 -8.16 1.45
C PHE A 131 -1.26 -7.15 0.98
N ASP A 132 -0.82 -6.14 0.25
CA ASP A 132 -1.68 -5.26 -0.53
C ASP A 132 -2.27 -5.96 -1.79
N THR A 133 -2.97 -5.21 -2.63
CA THR A 133 -3.47 -5.69 -3.93
C THR A 133 -3.23 -4.66 -5.03
N ARG A 134 -3.85 -4.87 -6.21
CA ARG A 134 -3.94 -3.86 -7.28
C ARG A 134 -5.23 -3.02 -7.23
N LYS A 135 -6.08 -3.22 -6.21
CA LYS A 135 -7.30 -2.43 -5.92
C LYS A 135 -6.89 -1.08 -5.29
N THR A 136 -6.14 -0.31 -6.06
CA THR A 136 -5.50 0.95 -5.65
C THR A 136 -6.15 2.12 -6.37
N THR A 137 -6.00 3.33 -5.82
CA THR A 137 -6.43 4.54 -6.51
C THR A 137 -5.64 4.70 -7.81
N PRO A 138 -6.29 4.97 -8.95
CA PRO A 138 -5.60 5.25 -10.21
C PRO A 138 -4.57 6.38 -10.04
N GLY A 139 -3.35 6.19 -10.57
CA GLY A 139 -2.25 7.14 -10.42
C GLY A 139 -1.49 7.08 -9.09
N LEU A 140 -2.07 6.53 -8.01
CA LEU A 140 -1.44 6.54 -6.68
C LEU A 140 -0.81 5.22 -6.26
N ARG A 141 -0.87 4.18 -7.10
CA ARG A 141 -0.47 2.81 -6.73
C ARG A 141 0.90 2.74 -6.05
N ALA A 142 1.92 3.38 -6.61
CA ALA A 142 3.27 3.31 -6.06
C ALA A 142 3.33 3.87 -4.62
N PHE A 143 2.62 4.96 -4.36
CA PHE A 143 2.55 5.59 -3.03
C PHE A 143 1.70 4.79 -2.05
N GLU A 144 0.54 4.30 -2.48
CA GLU A 144 -0.33 3.47 -1.61
C GLU A 144 0.38 2.17 -1.20
N LYS A 145 1.09 1.54 -2.15
CA LYS A 145 1.91 0.36 -1.87
C LYS A 145 3.15 0.68 -1.02
N TYR A 146 3.68 1.90 -1.09
CA TYR A 146 4.72 2.34 -0.17
C TYR A 146 4.16 2.53 1.26
N ALA A 147 2.98 3.14 1.38
CA ALA A 147 2.30 3.31 2.66
C ALA A 147 1.98 1.98 3.34
N VAL A 148 1.57 0.95 2.58
CA VAL A 148 1.39 -0.41 3.14
C VAL A 148 2.69 -0.93 3.77
N ARG A 149 3.85 -0.73 3.12
CA ARG A 149 5.15 -1.09 3.70
C ARG A 149 5.50 -0.28 4.95
N CYS A 150 5.16 1.02 4.98
CA CYS A 150 5.33 1.84 6.19
C CYS A 150 4.52 1.27 7.38
N GLY A 151 3.35 0.68 7.12
CA GLY A 151 2.57 -0.03 8.13
C GLY A 151 3.06 -1.44 8.47
N GLY A 152 4.21 -1.86 7.95
CA GLY A 152 4.77 -3.22 8.14
C GLY A 152 4.15 -4.29 7.24
N GLY A 153 3.29 -3.92 6.30
CA GLY A 153 2.75 -4.84 5.30
C GLY A 153 3.78 -5.16 4.20
N ALA A 154 3.46 -6.15 3.38
CA ALA A 154 4.21 -6.55 2.21
C ALA A 154 3.46 -6.19 0.93
N ASN A 155 4.19 -6.12 -0.19
CA ASN A 155 3.59 -5.80 -1.46
C ASN A 155 3.42 -7.05 -2.30
N HIS A 156 2.20 -7.25 -2.80
CA HIS A 156 1.96 -8.11 -3.94
C HIS A 156 2.49 -7.38 -5.19
N ARG A 157 2.56 -8.08 -6.33
CA ARG A 157 2.86 -7.51 -7.66
C ARG A 157 2.38 -6.06 -7.86
N MET A 158 3.26 -5.23 -8.40
CA MET A 158 3.02 -3.84 -8.74
C MET A 158 2.03 -3.72 -9.91
N GLY A 159 2.12 -4.62 -10.89
CA GLY A 159 1.31 -4.55 -12.11
C GLY A 159 1.08 -5.91 -12.75
N LEU A 160 0.74 -5.89 -14.03
CA LEU A 160 0.65 -7.11 -14.85
C LEU A 160 2.03 -7.55 -15.38
N TYR A 161 3.05 -6.72 -15.20
CA TYR A 161 4.36 -6.85 -15.86
C TYR A 161 5.44 -7.52 -15.01
N ASP A 162 5.23 -7.66 -13.69
CA ASP A 162 6.26 -8.10 -12.75
C ASP A 162 6.00 -9.48 -12.12
N GLU A 163 4.75 -9.96 -12.13
CA GLU A 163 4.37 -11.29 -11.65
C GLU A 163 3.22 -11.87 -12.46
N MET A 164 3.33 -13.15 -12.80
CA MET A 164 2.29 -13.90 -13.49
C MET A 164 1.21 -14.30 -12.49
N MET A 165 -0.06 -14.12 -12.85
CA MET A 165 -1.18 -14.56 -12.03
C MET A 165 -2.27 -15.17 -12.91
N ILE A 166 -2.51 -16.47 -12.75
CA ILE A 166 -3.60 -17.19 -13.39
C ILE A 166 -4.89 -16.87 -12.62
N LYS A 167 -5.97 -16.67 -13.37
CA LYS A 167 -7.34 -16.42 -12.89
C LYS A 167 -8.29 -17.26 -13.73
N GLU A 168 -9.51 -17.49 -13.26
CA GLU A 168 -10.56 -18.22 -13.97
C GLU A 168 -10.71 -17.75 -15.43
N ASN A 169 -10.81 -16.43 -15.64
CA ASN A 169 -10.92 -15.85 -16.99
C ASN A 169 -9.78 -16.23 -17.93
N HIS A 170 -8.55 -16.41 -17.43
CA HIS A 170 -7.43 -16.84 -18.28
C HIS A 170 -7.60 -18.29 -18.73
N LEU A 171 -8.06 -19.18 -17.84
CA LEU A 171 -8.30 -20.58 -18.15
C LEU A 171 -9.48 -20.71 -19.12
N TYR A 172 -10.58 -20.02 -18.84
CA TYR A 172 -11.77 -20.01 -19.70
C TYR A 172 -11.44 -19.58 -21.14
N LEU A 173 -10.70 -18.48 -21.30
CA LEU A 173 -10.37 -17.95 -22.63
C LEU A 173 -9.30 -18.77 -23.37
N SER A 174 -8.37 -19.39 -22.64
CA SER A 174 -7.31 -20.20 -23.25
C SER A 174 -7.72 -21.64 -23.57
N GLY A 175 -8.76 -22.15 -22.90
CA GLY A 175 -9.18 -23.54 -22.97
C GLY A 175 -8.19 -24.52 -22.32
N LEU A 176 -7.21 -24.02 -21.58
CA LEU A 176 -6.22 -24.83 -20.88
C LEU A 176 -6.73 -25.22 -19.50
N SER A 177 -6.37 -26.41 -19.04
CA SER A 177 -6.48 -26.76 -17.61
C SER A 177 -5.46 -25.97 -16.78
N LEU A 178 -5.70 -25.87 -15.47
CA LEU A 178 -4.80 -25.14 -14.57
C LEU A 178 -3.34 -25.66 -14.61
N PRO A 179 -3.07 -26.99 -14.55
CA PRO A 179 -1.70 -27.49 -14.67
C PRO A 179 -1.04 -27.16 -16.02
N GLU A 180 -1.78 -27.26 -17.13
CA GLU A 180 -1.26 -26.92 -18.46
C GLU A 180 -0.91 -25.43 -18.58
N ALA A 181 -1.76 -24.56 -18.00
CA ALA A 181 -1.51 -23.12 -17.97
C ALA A 181 -0.28 -22.76 -17.11
N ILE A 182 -0.11 -23.42 -15.96
CA ILE A 182 1.08 -23.26 -15.11
C ILE A 182 2.33 -23.65 -15.89
N GLN A 183 2.36 -24.85 -16.49
CA GLN A 183 3.52 -25.32 -17.24
C GLN A 183 3.87 -24.37 -18.40
N LYS A 184 2.88 -23.98 -19.20
CA LYS A 184 3.07 -23.07 -20.34
C LYS A 184 3.64 -21.71 -19.91
N LEU A 185 3.20 -21.17 -18.78
CA LEU A 185 3.72 -19.91 -18.25
C LEU A 185 5.13 -20.04 -17.71
N ARG A 186 5.46 -21.16 -17.06
CA ARG A 186 6.83 -21.46 -16.59
C ARG A 186 7.81 -21.62 -17.74
N ASP A 187 7.43 -22.34 -18.79
CA ASP A 187 8.28 -22.52 -19.97
C ASP A 187 8.60 -21.18 -20.65
N ALA A 188 7.62 -20.27 -20.67
CA ALA A 188 7.77 -18.94 -21.28
C ALA A 188 8.49 -17.92 -20.38
N ASN A 189 8.38 -18.04 -19.05
CA ASN A 189 8.87 -17.05 -18.08
C ASN A 189 9.46 -17.73 -16.83
N PRO A 190 10.57 -18.47 -16.95
CA PRO A 190 11.10 -19.32 -15.87
C PRO A 190 11.50 -18.54 -14.61
N ASP A 191 11.97 -17.30 -14.77
CA ASP A 191 12.46 -16.45 -13.66
C ASP A 191 11.37 -15.60 -13.01
N ARG A 192 10.11 -15.69 -13.49
CA ARG A 192 9.00 -14.90 -12.96
C ARG A 192 8.18 -15.70 -11.97
N ARG A 193 7.84 -15.05 -10.85
CA ARG A 193 6.92 -15.63 -9.87
C ARG A 193 5.55 -15.88 -10.52
N LEU A 194 4.96 -17.02 -10.22
CA LEU A 194 3.65 -17.47 -10.70
C LEU A 194 2.70 -17.71 -9.53
N THR A 195 1.61 -16.96 -9.53
CA THR A 195 0.49 -17.14 -8.61
C THR A 195 -0.68 -17.80 -9.35
N ALA A 196 -1.26 -18.85 -8.78
CA ALA A 196 -2.45 -19.51 -9.29
C ALA A 196 -3.63 -19.27 -8.35
N GLU A 197 -4.68 -18.61 -8.83
CA GLU A 197 -5.95 -18.48 -8.11
C GLU A 197 -6.72 -19.80 -8.18
N ALA A 198 -7.27 -20.21 -7.04
CA ALA A 198 -8.11 -21.38 -6.88
C ALA A 198 -9.37 -21.00 -6.11
N GLU A 199 -10.52 -21.50 -6.55
CA GLU A 199 -11.84 -21.26 -5.95
C GLU A 199 -12.39 -22.51 -5.23
N SER A 200 -11.64 -23.62 -5.29
CA SER A 200 -11.98 -24.86 -4.59
C SER A 200 -10.75 -25.62 -4.11
N LEU A 201 -10.92 -26.44 -3.06
CA LEU A 201 -9.83 -27.29 -2.57
C LEU A 201 -9.26 -28.21 -3.65
N SER A 202 -10.09 -28.68 -4.60
CA SER A 202 -9.63 -29.47 -5.75
C SER A 202 -8.67 -28.68 -6.65
N GLU A 203 -8.99 -27.43 -6.96
CA GLU A 203 -8.12 -26.57 -7.78
C GLU A 203 -6.84 -26.19 -7.04
N ALA A 204 -6.94 -25.91 -5.74
CA ALA A 204 -5.78 -25.63 -4.90
C ALA A 204 -4.80 -26.82 -4.94
N LYS A 205 -5.29 -28.05 -4.80
CA LYS A 205 -4.47 -29.27 -4.92
C LYS A 205 -3.79 -29.37 -6.29
N LEU A 206 -4.51 -29.12 -7.37
CA LEU A 206 -3.93 -29.12 -8.73
C LEU A 206 -2.81 -28.07 -8.88
N ALA A 207 -2.99 -26.88 -8.33
CA ALA A 207 -1.98 -25.81 -8.39
C ALA A 207 -0.75 -26.11 -7.51
N ILE A 208 -0.96 -26.72 -6.35
CA ILE A 208 0.07 -27.19 -5.43
C ILE A 208 0.90 -28.29 -6.11
N ASP A 209 0.26 -29.31 -6.69
CA ASP A 209 0.95 -30.41 -7.38
C ASP A 209 1.70 -29.94 -8.64
N ALA A 210 1.21 -28.88 -9.29
CA ALA A 210 1.88 -28.21 -10.40
C ALA A 210 2.99 -27.22 -9.97
N ALA A 211 3.32 -27.15 -8.68
CA ALA A 211 4.39 -26.31 -8.11
C ALA A 211 4.29 -24.82 -8.51
N ALA A 212 3.09 -24.25 -8.42
CA ALA A 212 2.94 -22.79 -8.42
C ALA A 212 3.73 -22.16 -7.26
N ASP A 213 4.31 -20.96 -7.43
CA ASP A 213 5.05 -20.32 -6.32
C ASP A 213 4.10 -19.88 -5.20
N VAL A 214 2.89 -19.46 -5.59
CA VAL A 214 1.82 -19.06 -4.69
C VAL A 214 0.52 -19.65 -5.20
N VAL A 215 -0.27 -20.23 -4.30
CA VAL A 215 -1.66 -20.59 -4.56
C VAL A 215 -2.55 -19.66 -3.74
N LEU A 216 -3.35 -18.86 -4.45
CA LEU A 216 -4.28 -17.91 -3.86
C LEU A 216 -5.64 -18.59 -3.69
N LEU A 217 -6.05 -18.73 -2.43
CA LEU A 217 -7.30 -19.35 -1.99
C LEU A 217 -8.36 -18.25 -1.91
N ASP A 218 -9.24 -18.16 -2.91
CA ASP A 218 -10.24 -17.10 -3.00
C ASP A 218 -11.55 -17.50 -2.31
N ASP A 219 -11.95 -16.76 -1.27
CA ASP A 219 -13.17 -16.98 -0.49
C ASP A 219 -13.30 -18.39 0.13
N PHE A 220 -12.19 -19.01 0.52
CA PHE A 220 -12.18 -20.32 1.18
C PHE A 220 -12.69 -20.27 2.63
N SER A 221 -13.30 -21.37 3.07
CA SER A 221 -13.58 -21.60 4.49
C SER A 221 -12.29 -21.90 5.30
N LEU A 222 -12.31 -21.67 6.61
CA LEU A 222 -11.18 -22.04 7.48
C LEU A 222 -10.86 -23.55 7.46
N GLU A 223 -11.86 -24.39 7.19
CA GLU A 223 -11.66 -25.84 7.06
C GLU A 223 -10.89 -26.15 5.78
N ASP A 224 -11.29 -25.58 4.65
CA ASP A 224 -10.63 -25.80 3.36
C ASP A 224 -9.21 -25.22 3.35
N ILE A 225 -8.98 -24.08 4.00
CA ILE A 225 -7.63 -23.51 4.13
C ILE A 225 -6.72 -24.47 4.91
N ARG A 226 -7.19 -25.02 6.03
CA ARG A 226 -6.40 -26.01 6.80
C ARG A 226 -6.13 -27.27 5.98
N ALA A 227 -7.12 -27.74 5.23
CA ALA A 227 -6.96 -28.89 4.35
C ALA A 227 -5.93 -28.62 3.23
N ALA A 228 -5.88 -27.42 2.67
CA ALA A 228 -4.87 -27.02 1.69
C ALA A 228 -3.46 -26.94 2.31
N VAL A 229 -3.35 -26.37 3.51
CA VAL A 229 -2.10 -26.30 4.30
C VAL A 229 -1.55 -27.71 4.59
N GLU A 230 -2.42 -28.63 5.04
CA GLU A 230 -2.08 -30.03 5.31
C GLU A 230 -1.65 -30.75 4.03
N TYR A 231 -2.44 -30.63 2.96
CA TYR A 231 -2.15 -31.26 1.67
C TYR A 231 -0.77 -30.86 1.13
N ARG A 232 -0.48 -29.57 1.08
CA ARG A 232 0.86 -29.07 0.68
C ARG A 232 1.96 -29.63 1.60
N GLY A 233 1.70 -29.78 2.90
CA GLY A 233 2.64 -30.35 3.87
C GLY A 233 2.99 -31.82 3.62
N MET A 234 2.12 -32.58 2.95
CA MET A 234 2.34 -33.98 2.57
C MET A 234 3.16 -34.14 1.28
N GLY A 235 3.34 -33.06 0.52
CA GLY A 235 4.09 -33.07 -0.75
C GLY A 235 5.60 -33.22 -0.57
N ASP A 236 6.32 -33.26 -1.70
CA ASP A 236 7.78 -33.22 -1.70
C ASP A 236 8.32 -31.80 -1.37
N GLU A 237 9.64 -31.65 -1.32
CA GLU A 237 10.28 -30.37 -1.00
C GLU A 237 10.05 -29.28 -2.06
N ALA A 238 9.69 -29.61 -3.29
CA ALA A 238 9.32 -28.62 -4.30
C ALA A 238 7.91 -28.08 -4.00
N VAL A 239 6.96 -28.96 -3.71
CA VAL A 239 5.58 -28.62 -3.37
C VAL A 239 5.49 -27.85 -2.04
N LYS A 240 6.29 -28.22 -1.03
CA LYS A 240 6.32 -27.52 0.26
C LYS A 240 6.78 -26.07 0.18
N LYS A 241 7.44 -25.66 -0.91
CA LYS A 241 7.86 -24.27 -1.15
C LYS A 241 6.73 -23.39 -1.68
N THR A 242 5.62 -23.97 -2.14
CA THR A 242 4.44 -23.22 -2.56
C THR A 242 3.85 -22.47 -1.37
N HIS A 243 3.81 -21.14 -1.47
CA HIS A 243 3.12 -20.33 -0.50
C HIS A 243 1.61 -20.43 -0.68
N LEU A 244 0.87 -20.42 0.42
CA LEU A 244 -0.58 -20.27 0.38
C LEU A 244 -0.93 -18.83 0.74
N GLU A 245 -1.80 -18.23 -0.08
CA GLU A 245 -2.31 -16.88 0.10
C GLU A 245 -3.83 -16.90 0.29
N VAL A 246 -4.33 -16.32 1.39
CA VAL A 246 -5.78 -16.12 1.58
C VAL A 246 -6.19 -14.80 0.94
N SER A 247 -7.27 -14.84 0.16
CA SER A 247 -7.95 -13.69 -0.44
C SER A 247 -9.46 -13.80 -0.18
N GLY A 248 -10.15 -12.66 -0.27
CA GLY A 248 -11.60 -12.61 -0.14
C GLY A 248 -12.08 -12.36 1.31
N GLY A 249 -12.96 -11.37 1.48
CA GLY A 249 -13.64 -11.12 2.77
C GLY A 249 -12.79 -10.88 4.02
N VAL A 250 -11.48 -10.61 3.90
CA VAL A 250 -10.59 -10.46 5.07
C VAL A 250 -10.88 -9.15 5.82
N THR A 251 -11.15 -9.26 7.11
CA THR A 251 -11.38 -8.14 8.05
C THR A 251 -10.43 -8.25 9.23
N LEU A 252 -10.36 -7.21 10.08
CA LEU A 252 -9.57 -7.28 11.31
C LEU A 252 -10.08 -8.34 12.30
N ASP A 253 -11.36 -8.69 12.24
CA ASP A 253 -11.95 -9.71 13.09
C ASP A 253 -11.62 -11.13 12.59
N THR A 254 -11.39 -11.32 11.28
CA THR A 254 -11.17 -12.64 10.67
C THR A 254 -9.69 -12.94 10.37
N VAL A 255 -8.86 -11.92 10.17
CA VAL A 255 -7.46 -12.07 9.72
C VAL A 255 -6.63 -12.98 10.65
N ARG A 256 -6.85 -12.90 11.96
CA ARG A 256 -6.14 -13.73 12.93
C ARG A 256 -6.42 -15.21 12.72
N ALA A 257 -7.70 -15.57 12.54
CA ALA A 257 -8.10 -16.96 12.32
C ALA A 257 -7.49 -17.51 11.03
N TYR A 258 -7.43 -16.70 9.96
CA TYR A 258 -6.73 -17.08 8.73
C TYR A 258 -5.24 -17.28 8.96
N ALA A 259 -4.57 -16.36 9.67
CA ALA A 259 -3.14 -16.47 9.96
C ALA A 259 -2.78 -17.72 10.78
N GLU A 260 -3.63 -18.10 11.73
CA GLU A 260 -3.45 -19.30 12.56
C GLU A 260 -3.63 -20.62 11.81
N THR A 261 -4.20 -20.61 10.59
CA THR A 261 -4.23 -21.81 9.75
C THR A 261 -2.83 -22.23 9.26
N GLY A 262 -1.85 -21.31 9.31
CA GLY A 262 -0.49 -21.57 8.84
C GLY A 262 -0.23 -21.22 7.38
N VAL A 263 -1.07 -20.38 6.76
CA VAL A 263 -0.77 -19.73 5.49
C VAL A 263 0.34 -18.68 5.65
N GLU A 264 1.09 -18.43 4.59
CA GLU A 264 2.21 -17.49 4.61
C GLU A 264 1.78 -16.07 4.20
N ARG A 265 0.68 -15.94 3.46
CA ARG A 265 0.26 -14.68 2.85
C ARG A 265 -1.24 -14.46 3.08
N ILE A 266 -1.63 -13.21 3.35
CA ILE A 266 -3.04 -12.79 3.39
C ILE A 266 -3.15 -11.47 2.65
N SER A 267 -3.85 -11.44 1.51
CA SER A 267 -4.04 -10.19 0.76
C SER A 267 -5.32 -9.47 1.17
N VAL A 268 -5.19 -8.19 1.47
CA VAL A 268 -6.26 -7.36 2.00
C VAL A 268 -6.47 -6.16 1.09
N GLY A 269 -7.47 -6.24 0.21
CA GLY A 269 -7.81 -5.15 -0.71
C GLY A 269 -8.16 -3.84 0.01
N ALA A 270 -8.83 -3.95 1.17
CA ALA A 270 -9.31 -2.81 1.94
C ALA A 270 -8.19 -1.87 2.41
N LEU A 271 -6.94 -2.35 2.49
CA LEU A 271 -5.77 -1.53 2.82
C LEU A 271 -5.65 -0.32 1.92
N THR A 272 -5.94 -0.46 0.63
CA THR A 272 -5.76 0.61 -0.35
C THR A 272 -7.08 1.20 -0.82
N HIS A 273 -8.15 0.42 -1.03
CA HIS A 273 -9.41 1.01 -1.52
C HIS A 273 -10.35 1.56 -0.43
N SER A 274 -10.13 1.22 0.85
CA SER A 274 -11.06 1.57 1.94
C SER A 274 -10.40 2.15 3.19
N ALA A 275 -9.11 2.45 3.17
CA ALA A 275 -8.44 3.11 4.29
C ALA A 275 -8.97 4.54 4.50
N SER A 276 -9.41 4.80 5.73
CA SER A 276 -9.73 6.16 6.19
C SER A 276 -8.45 6.98 6.33
N ALA A 277 -8.52 8.26 5.96
CA ALA A 277 -7.43 9.22 6.16
C ALA A 277 -7.07 9.38 7.65
N LEU A 278 -5.78 9.50 7.96
CA LEU A 278 -5.32 9.86 9.30
C LEU A 278 -5.58 11.36 9.55
N ASP A 279 -6.10 11.74 10.71
CA ASP A 279 -6.28 13.16 11.04
C ASP A 279 -4.92 13.80 11.39
N VAL A 280 -4.47 14.70 10.50
CA VAL A 280 -3.30 15.56 10.70
C VAL A 280 -3.64 16.99 10.28
N SER A 281 -2.89 17.96 10.78
CA SER A 281 -3.04 19.37 10.37
C SER A 281 -1.71 20.04 10.20
N LEU A 282 -1.65 21.02 9.32
CA LEU A 282 -0.55 21.96 9.22
C LEU A 282 -0.97 23.25 9.95
N LYS A 283 -0.26 23.63 11.02
CA LYS A 283 -0.59 24.83 11.79
C LYS A 283 0.53 25.85 11.69
N VAL A 284 0.22 27.01 11.11
CA VAL A 284 1.14 28.14 11.04
C VAL A 284 1.40 28.69 12.44
N ARG A 285 2.67 28.97 12.74
CA ARG A 285 3.15 29.73 13.89
C ARG A 285 3.86 30.99 13.40
N ARG A 286 3.61 32.09 14.10
CA ARG A 286 4.39 33.32 14.04
C ARG A 286 5.13 33.46 15.36
#